data_AF-A0A914SMM5-F1
#
_entry.id   AF-A0A914SMM5-F1
#
_cell.length_a   1.000
_cell.length_b   1.000
_cell.length_c   1.000
_cell.angle_alpha   90.00
_cell.angle_beta   90.00
_cell.angle_gamma   90.00
#
_symmetry.space_group_name_H-M   'P 1'
#
loop_
_entity.id
_entity.type
_entity.pdbx_description
1 polymer ?
#
loop_
_entity_poly.entity_id
_entity_poly.type
_entity_poly.pdbx_seq_one_letter_code
_entity_poly.pdbx_strand_id
1 'polypeptide(L)'
;MDEENFESIEILPKYSKGFDKILTKIDTKLESKIPLIGFYDNSSVICTYKNSEERYKFLNEWNGMYGNNCFISFDRKRPKFGQKAMDSVNTNNTSVIFDLIKIMSMSPENIEPDKKWGFTITKNVENQILLKFVNFDGRKKRSTPTFLMALLLRKHLKVIERKIREKPTKIAFWIMKQKYSEEEIQRIKESLLESCKSLKIDCCFVDFENFCNDFGE
;
A
#
# COMPACT_ATOMS: atom_id res chain seq x y z
N MET A 1 -14.97 16.74 -17.44
CA MET A 1 -13.89 15.79 -17.79
C MET A 1 -12.68 16.54 -17.32
N ASP A 2 -12.27 16.29 -16.09
CA ASP A 2 -11.45 17.26 -15.37
C ASP A 2 -10.02 16.76 -15.44
N GLU A 3 -9.21 17.47 -16.21
CA GLU A 3 -7.77 17.30 -16.31
C GLU A 3 -7.17 17.65 -14.94
N GLU A 4 -6.91 16.64 -14.11
CA GLU A 4 -6.08 16.81 -12.91
C GLU A 4 -4.66 17.16 -13.39
N ASN A 5 -4.31 18.45 -13.35
CA ASN A 5 -2.97 18.97 -13.55
C ASN A 5 -2.02 18.34 -12.50
N PHE A 6 -1.19 17.40 -12.94
CA PHE A 6 -0.11 16.85 -12.13
C PHE A 6 1.10 17.78 -12.26
N GLU A 7 1.18 18.80 -11.40
CA GLU A 7 2.38 19.64 -11.31
C GLU A 7 3.58 18.80 -10.85
N SER A 8 4.70 18.96 -11.54
CA SER A 8 6.00 18.44 -11.11
C SER A 8 6.46 19.26 -9.90
N ILE A 9 6.23 18.75 -8.70
CA ILE A 9 6.64 19.43 -7.47
C ILE A 9 8.09 19.06 -7.14
N GLU A 10 8.91 20.08 -6.89
CA GLU A 10 10.27 19.95 -6.37
C GLU A 10 10.27 19.24 -5.00
N ILE A 11 11.19 18.29 -4.91
CA ILE A 11 11.43 17.42 -3.76
C ILE A 11 11.79 18.27 -2.53
N LEU A 12 11.02 18.18 -1.44
CA LEU A 12 11.37 18.83 -0.17
C LEU A 12 12.70 18.25 0.37
N PRO A 13 13.73 19.08 0.65
CA PRO A 13 15.11 18.62 0.90
C PRO A 13 15.32 17.71 2.11
N LYS A 14 14.39 17.67 3.08
CA LYS A 14 14.60 16.99 4.36
C LYS A 14 14.58 15.46 4.27
N TYR A 15 13.96 14.89 3.22
CA TYR A 15 13.89 13.43 3.02
C TYR A 15 14.64 12.94 1.78
N SER A 16 15.14 13.84 0.92
CA SER A 16 15.74 13.50 -0.39
C SER A 16 16.98 12.60 -0.28
N LYS A 17 17.84 12.83 0.72
CA LYS A 17 19.12 12.10 0.86
C LYS A 17 18.97 10.61 1.16
N GLY A 18 17.91 10.19 1.84
CA GLY A 18 17.61 8.77 2.10
C GLY A 18 17.00 8.06 0.88
N PHE A 19 16.21 8.81 0.11
CA PHE A 19 15.50 8.27 -1.06
C PHE A 19 16.40 8.00 -2.27
N ASP A 20 17.44 8.79 -2.52
CA ASP A 20 18.39 8.53 -3.61
C ASP A 20 19.20 7.23 -3.36
N LYS A 21 19.54 6.96 -2.10
CA LYS A 21 20.14 5.68 -1.69
C LYS A 21 19.20 4.51 -1.89
N ILE A 22 17.90 4.70 -1.62
CA ILE A 22 16.86 3.70 -1.91
C ILE A 22 16.84 3.40 -3.41
N LEU A 23 16.72 4.41 -4.25
CA LEU A 23 16.64 4.20 -5.70
C LEU A 23 17.89 3.47 -6.24
N THR A 24 19.08 3.80 -5.71
CA THR A 24 20.33 3.10 -6.05
C THR A 24 20.30 1.63 -5.63
N LYS A 25 19.83 1.32 -4.41
CA LYS A 25 19.69 -0.07 -3.93
C LYS A 25 18.62 -0.84 -4.73
N ILE A 26 17.54 -0.18 -5.16
CA ILE A 26 16.53 -0.80 -6.02
C ILE A 26 17.14 -1.14 -7.38
N ASP A 27 17.92 -0.23 -7.96
CA ASP A 27 18.52 -0.41 -9.28
C ASP A 27 19.53 -1.56 -9.34
N THR A 28 20.18 -1.85 -8.21
CA THR A 28 21.10 -2.99 -8.09
C THR A 28 20.41 -4.34 -7.82
N LYS A 29 19.16 -4.35 -7.34
CA LYS A 29 18.46 -5.57 -6.92
C LYS A 29 17.30 -6.01 -7.83
N LEU A 30 16.75 -5.11 -8.63
CA LEU A 30 15.62 -5.42 -9.51
C LEU A 30 16.05 -5.49 -10.98
N GLU A 31 15.53 -6.48 -11.69
CA GLU A 31 15.55 -6.51 -13.16
C GLU A 31 14.98 -5.19 -13.70
N SER A 32 15.51 -4.73 -14.84
CA SER A 32 15.08 -3.47 -15.44
C SER A 32 13.55 -3.47 -15.64
N LYS A 33 12.90 -2.41 -15.10
CA LYS A 33 11.47 -2.06 -15.24
C LYS A 33 10.47 -2.69 -14.26
N ILE A 34 10.90 -3.45 -13.24
CA ILE A 34 9.96 -3.91 -12.21
C ILE A 34 9.59 -2.74 -11.27
N PRO A 35 8.30 -2.36 -11.13
CA PRO A 35 7.88 -1.39 -10.13
C PRO A 35 8.03 -1.94 -8.71
N LEU A 36 8.43 -1.10 -7.76
CA LEU A 36 8.49 -1.45 -6.34
C LEU A 36 7.32 -0.82 -5.57
N ILE A 37 6.71 -1.58 -4.68
CA ILE A 37 5.80 -1.09 -3.64
C ILE A 37 6.41 -1.43 -2.28
N GLY A 38 6.84 -0.40 -1.55
CA GLY A 38 7.51 -0.49 -0.26
C GLY A 38 6.61 -0.05 0.89
N PHE A 39 6.32 -0.94 1.83
CA PHE A 39 5.57 -0.64 3.05
C PHE A 39 6.53 -0.15 4.14
N TYR A 40 6.59 1.17 4.36
CA TYR A 40 7.48 1.77 5.37
C TYR A 40 6.79 2.00 6.72
N ASP A 41 5.47 2.11 6.72
CA ASP A 41 4.65 2.01 7.92
C ASP A 41 3.36 1.24 7.64
N ASN A 42 2.45 1.21 8.61
CA ASN A 42 1.25 0.38 8.54
C ASN A 42 0.21 0.93 7.55
N SER A 43 0.26 2.23 7.28
CA SER A 43 -0.75 2.98 6.54
C SER A 43 -0.18 3.72 5.33
N SER A 44 1.09 3.53 5.00
CA SER A 44 1.76 4.29 3.96
C SER A 44 2.73 3.45 3.14
N VAL A 45 2.71 3.66 1.82
CA VAL A 45 3.60 2.99 0.88
C VAL A 45 4.39 3.97 0.03
N ILE A 46 5.62 3.59 -0.26
CA ILE A 46 6.44 4.19 -1.31
C ILE A 46 6.22 3.36 -2.56
N CYS A 47 5.86 4.00 -3.67
CA CYS A 47 5.75 3.35 -4.96
C CYS A 47 6.83 3.90 -5.89
N THR A 48 7.56 3.04 -6.60
CA THR A 48 8.54 3.46 -7.59
C THR A 48 8.33 2.75 -8.92
N TYR A 49 8.78 3.39 -10.00
CA TYR A 49 8.75 2.85 -11.36
C TYR A 49 9.96 3.34 -12.14
N LYS A 50 10.42 2.61 -13.16
CA LYS A 50 11.38 3.13 -14.14
C LYS A 50 10.64 3.91 -15.22
N ASN A 51 11.08 5.13 -15.50
CA ASN A 51 10.57 5.90 -16.64
C ASN A 51 11.23 5.45 -17.96
N SER A 52 10.87 6.11 -19.06
CA SER A 52 11.45 5.85 -20.39
C SER A 52 12.96 6.11 -20.49
N GLU A 53 13.55 6.79 -19.52
CA GLU A 53 14.99 7.06 -19.42
C GLU A 53 15.71 6.03 -18.51
N GLU A 54 15.03 4.94 -18.15
CA GLU A 54 15.53 3.88 -17.24
C GLU A 54 15.89 4.38 -15.83
N ARG A 55 15.41 5.55 -15.44
CA ARG A 55 15.61 6.11 -14.10
C ARG A 55 14.42 5.78 -13.22
N TYR A 56 14.70 5.31 -11.99
CA TYR A 56 13.62 5.18 -11.02
C TYR A 56 13.05 6.54 -10.65
N LYS A 57 11.73 6.60 -10.56
CA LYS A 57 10.94 7.73 -10.11
C LYS A 57 10.01 7.28 -9.01
N PHE A 58 9.78 8.16 -8.04
CA PHE A 58 8.72 7.98 -7.06
C PHE A 58 7.38 8.28 -7.71
N LEU A 59 6.41 7.44 -7.41
CA LEU A 59 5.02 7.74 -7.65
C LEU A 59 4.47 8.47 -6.42
N ASN A 60 4.43 9.80 -6.51
CA ASN A 60 3.69 10.63 -5.57
C ASN A 60 2.32 10.93 -6.20
N GLU A 61 1.26 10.34 -5.67
CA GLU A 61 -0.11 10.70 -6.07
C GLU A 61 -0.57 12.04 -5.42
N TRP A 62 0.16 12.57 -4.43
CA TRP A 62 -0.29 13.66 -3.57
C TRP A 62 0.77 14.74 -3.35
N ASN A 63 0.35 16.01 -3.37
CA ASN A 63 1.19 17.21 -3.27
C ASN A 63 2.18 17.14 -2.09
N GLY A 64 3.47 16.92 -2.38
CA GLY A 64 4.57 17.09 -1.44
C GLY A 64 4.84 15.94 -0.45
N MET A 65 4.13 14.81 -0.51
CA MET A 65 4.39 13.63 0.35
C MET A 65 4.96 12.45 -0.43
N TYR A 66 6.05 11.86 0.07
CA TYR A 66 6.74 10.69 -0.53
C TYR A 66 6.03 9.35 -0.28
N GLY A 67 4.92 9.36 0.46
CA GLY A 67 4.13 8.20 0.81
C GLY A 67 2.72 8.31 0.26
N ASN A 68 2.24 7.25 -0.40
CA ASN A 68 0.84 7.11 -0.72
C ASN A 68 0.12 6.46 0.46
N ASN A 69 -0.91 7.13 0.95
CA ASN A 69 -1.69 6.59 2.04
C ASN A 69 -2.51 5.36 1.60
N CYS A 70 -2.46 4.30 2.39
CA CYS A 70 -3.18 3.03 2.20
C CYS A 70 -4.56 3.04 2.85
N PHE A 71 -5.31 4.13 2.70
CA PHE A 71 -6.69 4.24 3.17
C PHE A 71 -7.66 3.73 2.10
N ILE A 72 -8.72 3.03 2.54
CA ILE A 72 -9.86 2.66 1.70
C ILE A 72 -11.14 3.09 2.41
N SER A 73 -12.06 3.72 1.68
CA SER A 73 -13.44 3.91 2.14
C SER A 73 -14.40 3.52 1.02
N PHE A 74 -15.61 3.08 1.36
CA PHE A 74 -16.59 2.61 0.38
C PHE A 74 -17.75 3.60 0.24
N ASP A 75 -17.72 4.41 -0.83
CA ASP A 75 -18.80 5.32 -1.21
C ASP A 75 -19.89 4.60 -2.03
N ARG A 76 -21.05 5.23 -2.26
CA ARG A 76 -22.22 4.71 -3.00
C ARG A 76 -21.88 4.13 -4.37
N LYS A 77 -20.94 4.77 -5.07
CA LYS A 77 -20.65 4.47 -6.47
C LYS A 77 -19.36 3.68 -6.66
N ARG A 78 -18.31 3.97 -5.86
CA ARG A 78 -16.95 3.42 -6.03
C ARG A 78 -16.18 3.49 -4.69
N PRO A 79 -15.21 2.59 -4.46
CA PRO A 79 -14.25 2.77 -3.39
C PRO A 79 -13.43 4.06 -3.60
N LYS A 80 -13.19 4.79 -2.51
CA LYS A 80 -12.22 5.89 -2.42
C LYS A 80 -10.91 5.33 -1.87
N PHE A 81 -9.80 5.94 -2.27
CA PHE A 81 -8.46 5.53 -1.86
C PHE A 81 -7.64 6.75 -1.45
N GLY A 82 -6.63 6.54 -0.60
CA GLY A 82 -5.68 7.58 -0.20
C GLY A 82 -6.35 8.74 0.55
N GLN A 83 -5.95 9.97 0.26
CA GLN A 83 -6.46 11.16 0.97
C GLN A 83 -7.97 11.29 0.86
N LYS A 84 -8.56 11.02 -0.32
CA LYS A 84 -10.02 11.04 -0.52
C LYS A 84 -10.76 10.07 0.43
N ALA A 85 -10.15 8.93 0.76
CA ALA A 85 -10.69 8.01 1.76
C ALA A 85 -10.51 8.54 3.19
N MET A 86 -9.32 9.09 3.51
CA MET A 86 -9.02 9.71 4.81
C MET A 86 -9.95 10.90 5.12
N ASP A 87 -10.21 11.76 4.15
CA ASP A 87 -11.11 12.91 4.28
C ASP A 87 -12.56 12.48 4.58
N SER A 88 -12.91 11.23 4.25
CA SER A 88 -14.23 10.68 4.53
C SER A 88 -14.45 10.41 6.02
N VAL A 89 -13.40 10.30 6.85
CA VAL A 89 -13.50 10.09 8.31
C VAL A 89 -14.37 11.16 8.97
N ASN A 90 -14.29 12.40 8.48
CA ASN A 90 -14.97 13.55 9.09
C ASN A 90 -16.41 13.76 8.60
N THR A 91 -16.93 12.93 7.68
CA THR A 91 -18.19 13.20 6.96
C THR A 91 -19.37 12.27 7.30
N ASN A 92 -19.25 11.49 8.37
CA ASN A 92 -20.26 10.57 8.94
C ASN A 92 -20.69 9.35 8.09
N ASN A 93 -20.87 8.21 8.79
CA ASN A 93 -21.41 6.90 8.38
C ASN A 93 -20.56 5.95 7.53
N THR A 94 -19.33 6.28 7.14
CA THR A 94 -18.45 5.33 6.42
C THR A 94 -17.23 4.97 7.24
N SER A 95 -16.99 3.68 7.44
CA SER A 95 -15.72 3.20 8.01
C SER A 95 -14.59 3.43 7.02
N VAL A 96 -13.49 4.02 7.49
CA VAL A 96 -12.23 4.08 6.74
C VAL A 96 -11.34 2.95 7.22
N ILE A 97 -10.86 2.17 6.26
CA ILE A 97 -9.99 1.02 6.49
C ILE A 97 -8.55 1.42 6.23
N PHE A 98 -7.67 1.08 7.16
CA PHE A 98 -6.23 1.35 7.13
C PHE A 98 -5.49 0.28 7.92
N ASP A 99 -4.16 0.41 8.02
CA ASP A 99 -3.29 -0.56 8.68
C ASP A 99 -3.39 -2.00 8.11
N LEU A 100 -3.76 -2.14 6.85
CA LEU A 100 -4.00 -3.46 6.25
C LEU A 100 -2.76 -4.37 6.32
N ILE A 101 -1.55 -3.82 6.22
CA ILE A 101 -0.31 -4.59 6.33
C ILE A 101 -0.10 -5.13 7.76
N LYS A 102 -0.46 -4.36 8.79
CA LYS A 102 -0.48 -4.80 10.19
C LYS A 102 -1.55 -5.87 10.39
N ILE A 103 -2.72 -5.70 9.80
CA ILE A 103 -3.81 -6.68 9.91
C ILE A 103 -3.42 -8.00 9.23
N MET A 104 -2.70 -7.94 8.11
CA MET A 104 -2.16 -9.12 7.41
C MET A 104 -1.03 -9.80 8.19
N SER A 105 -0.42 -9.13 9.15
CA SER A 105 0.61 -9.71 10.05
C SER A 105 -0.01 -10.51 11.19
N MET A 106 -1.26 -10.21 11.57
CA MET A 106 -1.94 -10.82 12.71
C MET A 106 -2.22 -12.31 12.51
N SER A 107 -2.11 -13.07 13.59
CA SER A 107 -2.63 -14.42 13.67
C SER A 107 -4.15 -14.38 13.98
N PRO A 108 -4.98 -15.21 13.32
CA PRO A 108 -6.41 -15.31 13.65
C PRO A 108 -6.70 -15.75 15.09
N GLU A 109 -5.75 -16.42 15.74
CA GLU A 109 -5.79 -16.83 17.15
C GLU A 109 -5.50 -15.67 18.10
N ASN A 110 -4.65 -14.72 17.68
CA ASN A 110 -4.28 -13.55 18.46
C ASN A 110 -4.59 -12.25 17.70
N ILE A 111 -5.88 -11.89 17.63
CA ILE A 111 -6.32 -10.62 17.05
C ILE A 111 -6.25 -9.54 18.13
N GLU A 112 -5.38 -8.55 17.92
CA GLU A 112 -5.24 -7.38 18.79
C GLU A 112 -5.91 -6.15 18.14
N PRO A 113 -7.20 -5.87 18.42
CA PRO A 113 -7.89 -4.75 17.81
C PRO A 113 -7.33 -3.40 18.29
N ASP A 114 -7.06 -2.49 17.35
CA ASP A 114 -6.67 -1.12 17.68
C ASP A 114 -7.90 -0.27 17.98
N LYS A 115 -7.92 0.42 19.12
CA LYS A 115 -9.01 1.31 19.54
C LYS A 115 -9.24 2.47 18.56
N LYS A 116 -8.26 2.77 17.71
CA LYS A 116 -8.35 3.82 16.68
C LYS A 116 -9.08 3.36 15.42
N TRP A 117 -9.34 2.07 15.25
CA TRP A 117 -10.01 1.56 14.05
C TRP A 117 -11.51 1.82 14.10
N GLY A 118 -12.02 2.50 13.08
CA GLY A 118 -13.47 2.67 12.84
C GLY A 118 -14.16 1.45 12.24
N PHE A 119 -13.54 0.27 12.35
CA PHE A 119 -14.00 -1.03 11.85
C PHE A 119 -13.63 -2.12 12.85
N THR A 120 -14.33 -3.27 12.78
CA THR A 120 -14.11 -4.39 13.70
C THR A 120 -13.41 -5.52 13.00
N ILE A 121 -12.44 -6.15 13.65
CA ILE A 121 -11.78 -7.37 13.17
C ILE A 121 -12.42 -8.59 13.83
N THR A 122 -12.70 -9.62 13.04
CA THR A 122 -13.29 -10.88 13.47
C THR A 122 -12.67 -12.04 12.70
N LYS A 123 -13.04 -13.28 13.04
CA LYS A 123 -12.68 -14.46 12.25
C LYS A 123 -13.89 -15.20 11.70
N ASN A 124 -13.73 -15.89 10.58
CA ASN A 124 -14.74 -16.80 10.04
C ASN A 124 -14.56 -18.23 10.58
N VAL A 125 -15.41 -19.16 10.12
CA VAL A 125 -15.36 -20.59 10.51
C VAL A 125 -14.11 -21.32 10.02
N GLU A 126 -13.46 -20.79 8.98
CA GLU A 126 -12.19 -21.27 8.44
C GLU A 126 -10.99 -20.60 9.11
N ASN A 127 -11.22 -19.90 10.22
CA ASN A 127 -10.20 -19.19 10.98
C ASN A 127 -9.46 -18.10 10.16
N GLN A 128 -10.12 -17.50 9.18
CA GLN A 128 -9.59 -16.36 8.41
C GLN A 128 -10.05 -15.04 9.02
N ILE A 129 -9.15 -14.05 9.01
CA ILE A 129 -9.44 -12.69 9.47
C ILE A 129 -10.41 -11.97 8.52
N LEU A 130 -11.45 -11.37 9.09
CA LEU A 130 -12.46 -10.57 8.41
C LEU A 130 -12.58 -9.18 9.05
N LEU A 131 -12.57 -8.15 8.22
CA LEU A 131 -12.88 -6.78 8.59
C LEU A 131 -14.37 -6.54 8.39
N LYS A 132 -15.08 -6.18 9.46
CA LYS A 132 -16.47 -5.74 9.46
C LYS A 132 -16.51 -4.22 9.52
N PHE A 133 -17.15 -3.61 8.54
CA PHE A 133 -17.14 -2.15 8.37
C PHE A 133 -18.47 -1.67 7.80
N VAL A 134 -18.75 -0.37 7.90
CA VAL A 134 -19.97 0.25 7.38
C VAL A 134 -19.62 1.00 6.08
N ASN A 135 -20.37 0.75 5.00
CA ASN A 135 -20.23 1.52 3.77
C ASN A 135 -21.11 2.79 3.82
N PHE A 136 -20.98 3.67 2.84
CA PHE A 136 -21.72 4.94 2.79
C PHE A 136 -23.25 4.81 2.92
N ASP A 137 -23.85 3.72 2.43
CA ASP A 137 -25.29 3.49 2.56
C ASP A 137 -25.71 2.98 3.95
N GLY A 138 -24.82 3.03 4.94
CA GLY A 138 -25.04 2.53 6.29
C GLY A 138 -25.08 1.00 6.37
N ARG A 139 -24.77 0.28 5.28
CA ARG A 139 -24.84 -1.18 5.24
C ARG A 139 -23.55 -1.76 5.82
N LYS A 140 -23.71 -2.71 6.74
CA LYS A 140 -22.61 -3.52 7.26
C LYS A 140 -22.07 -4.41 6.14
N LYS A 141 -20.76 -4.35 5.92
CA LYS A 141 -20.00 -5.15 4.96
C LYS A 141 -18.94 -5.96 5.69
N ARG A 142 -18.45 -7.00 5.02
CA ARG A 142 -17.34 -7.83 5.49
C ARG A 142 -16.39 -8.08 4.33
N SER A 143 -15.10 -8.08 4.60
CA SER A 143 -14.07 -8.42 3.61
C SER A 143 -12.84 -9.00 4.29
N THR A 144 -12.05 -9.78 3.55
CA THR A 144 -10.71 -10.17 3.98
C THR A 144 -9.73 -9.00 3.80
N PRO A 145 -8.65 -8.93 4.60
CA PRO A 145 -7.59 -7.95 4.39
C PRO A 145 -6.91 -8.13 3.03
N THR A 146 -6.70 -9.37 2.59
CA THR A 146 -6.16 -9.71 1.26
C THR A 146 -6.95 -9.07 0.12
N PHE A 147 -8.28 -9.19 0.13
CA PHE A 147 -9.09 -8.57 -0.93
C PHE A 147 -8.97 -7.05 -0.94
N LEU A 148 -8.97 -6.43 0.24
CA LEU A 148 -8.83 -4.99 0.38
C LEU A 148 -7.45 -4.51 -0.07
N MET A 149 -6.40 -5.26 0.24
CA MET A 149 -5.05 -5.01 -0.26
C MET A 149 -5.00 -5.11 -1.79
N ALA A 150 -5.65 -6.12 -2.40
CA ALA A 150 -5.75 -6.22 -3.86
C ALA A 150 -6.42 -4.99 -4.50
N LEU A 151 -7.44 -4.40 -3.84
CA LEU A 151 -8.04 -3.15 -4.32
C LEU A 151 -7.06 -1.97 -4.29
N LEU A 152 -6.25 -1.83 -3.22
CA LEU A 152 -5.20 -0.81 -3.12
C LEU A 152 -4.11 -1.01 -4.17
N LEU A 153 -3.61 -2.23 -4.31
CA LEU A 153 -2.60 -2.58 -5.32
C LEU A 153 -3.11 -2.27 -6.72
N ARG A 154 -4.37 -2.62 -7.04
CA ARG A 154 -4.97 -2.29 -8.33
C ARG A 154 -5.00 -0.79 -8.61
N LYS A 155 -5.22 0.04 -7.57
CA LYS A 155 -5.20 1.50 -7.69
C LYS A 155 -3.78 1.99 -7.99
N HIS A 156 -2.77 1.56 -7.24
CA HIS A 156 -1.37 1.94 -7.50
C HIS A 156 -0.89 1.47 -8.88
N LEU A 157 -1.17 0.23 -9.24
CA LEU A 157 -0.81 -0.34 -10.55
C LEU A 157 -1.39 0.44 -11.72
N LYS A 158 -2.64 0.90 -11.62
CA LYS A 158 -3.25 1.76 -12.66
C LYS A 158 -2.53 3.10 -12.82
N VAL A 159 -2.03 3.66 -11.73
CA VAL A 159 -1.29 4.93 -11.81
C VAL A 159 0.10 4.69 -12.37
N ILE A 160 0.79 3.62 -11.95
CA ILE A 160 2.06 3.20 -12.54
C ILE A 160 1.89 2.97 -14.04
N GLU A 161 0.88 2.21 -14.47
CA GLU A 161 0.56 1.93 -15.87
C GLU A 161 0.42 3.21 -16.70
N ARG A 162 -0.25 4.23 -16.16
CA ARG A 162 -0.35 5.55 -16.83
C ARG A 162 0.98 6.26 -16.94
N LYS A 163 1.85 6.15 -15.92
CA LYS A 163 3.16 6.81 -15.91
C LYS A 163 4.16 6.15 -16.85
N ILE A 164 4.15 4.81 -16.94
CA ILE A 164 5.07 4.07 -17.81
C ILE A 164 4.47 3.78 -19.20
N ARG A 165 3.17 4.05 -19.39
CA ARG A 165 2.40 3.76 -20.62
C ARG A 165 2.42 2.29 -21.03
N GLU A 166 2.55 1.41 -20.05
CA GLU A 166 2.62 -0.04 -20.20
C GLU A 166 2.00 -0.70 -18.98
N LYS A 167 1.32 -1.84 -19.16
CA LYS A 167 0.73 -2.59 -18.04
C LYS A 167 1.82 -3.39 -17.32
N PRO A 168 2.05 -3.17 -16.02
CA PRO A 168 3.00 -3.98 -15.26
C PRO A 168 2.57 -5.46 -15.22
N THR A 169 3.48 -6.36 -15.55
CA THR A 169 3.30 -7.82 -15.46
C THR A 169 3.90 -8.42 -14.18
N LYS A 170 4.86 -7.72 -13.58
CA LYS A 170 5.56 -8.10 -12.36
C LYS A 170 5.70 -6.90 -11.44
N ILE A 171 5.63 -7.11 -10.13
CA ILE A 171 5.94 -6.10 -9.11
C ILE A 171 6.87 -6.64 -8.03
N ALA A 172 7.66 -5.76 -7.45
CA ALA A 172 8.47 -6.05 -6.28
C ALA A 172 7.80 -5.48 -5.04
N PHE A 173 7.87 -6.21 -3.93
CA PHE A 173 7.49 -5.71 -2.62
C PHE A 173 8.69 -5.56 -1.71
N TRP A 174 8.67 -4.51 -0.90
CA TRP A 174 9.53 -4.37 0.25
C TRP A 174 8.69 -4.14 1.51
N ILE A 175 9.05 -4.80 2.60
CA ILE A 175 8.39 -4.70 3.90
C ILE A 175 9.46 -4.27 4.91
N MET A 176 9.18 -3.21 5.69
CA MET A 176 10.08 -2.77 6.74
C MET A 176 10.13 -3.77 7.90
N LYS A 177 11.19 -4.60 7.93
CA LYS A 177 11.33 -5.72 8.90
C LYS A 177 11.34 -5.30 10.37
N GLN A 178 11.83 -4.10 10.72
CA GLN A 178 11.97 -3.67 12.12
C GLN A 178 10.65 -3.61 12.91
N LYS A 179 9.50 -3.70 12.22
CA LYS A 179 8.16 -3.65 12.83
C LYS A 179 7.51 -5.01 13.02
N TYR A 180 8.10 -6.08 12.48
CA TYR A 180 7.45 -7.38 12.36
C TYR A 180 8.44 -8.51 12.64
N SER A 181 8.01 -9.51 13.37
CA SER A 181 8.70 -10.79 13.47
C SER A 181 8.78 -11.50 12.11
N GLU A 182 9.68 -12.48 11.97
CA GLU A 182 9.80 -13.26 10.73
C GLU A 182 8.49 -14.01 10.39
N GLU A 183 7.76 -14.50 11.39
CA GLU A 183 6.45 -15.13 11.18
C GLU A 183 5.40 -14.14 10.66
N GLU A 184 5.39 -12.92 11.19
CA GLU A 184 4.52 -11.85 10.71
C GLU A 184 4.85 -11.44 9.28
N ILE A 185 6.15 -11.31 8.95
CA ILE A 185 6.61 -11.05 7.59
C ILE A 185 6.15 -12.15 6.65
N GLN A 186 6.25 -13.42 7.06
CA GLN A 186 5.81 -14.54 6.25
C GLN A 186 4.30 -14.48 5.95
N ARG A 187 3.46 -14.22 6.95
CA ARG A 187 2.00 -14.04 6.76
C ARG A 187 1.66 -12.87 5.84
N ILE A 188 2.39 -11.76 5.98
CA ILE A 188 2.27 -10.60 5.08
C ILE A 188 2.61 -11.02 3.64
N LYS A 189 3.73 -11.73 3.43
CA LYS A 189 4.16 -12.18 2.09
C LYS A 189 3.13 -13.09 1.44
N GLU A 190 2.58 -14.05 2.18
CA GLU A 190 1.53 -14.96 1.69
C GLU A 190 0.27 -14.19 1.27
N SER A 191 -0.16 -13.25 2.09
CA SER A 191 -1.34 -12.43 1.81
C SER A 191 -1.10 -11.47 0.62
N LEU A 192 0.11 -10.94 0.45
CA LEU A 192 0.48 -10.13 -0.72
C LEU A 192 0.54 -10.98 -2.01
N LEU A 193 1.07 -12.20 -1.93
CA LEU A 193 1.06 -13.17 -3.05
C LEU A 193 -0.37 -13.48 -3.49
N GLU A 194 -1.27 -13.74 -2.55
CA GLU A 194 -2.69 -13.99 -2.87
C GLU A 194 -3.36 -12.76 -3.48
N SER A 195 -3.07 -11.56 -2.95
CA SER A 195 -3.54 -10.30 -3.51
C SER A 195 -3.10 -10.15 -4.97
N CYS A 196 -1.84 -10.46 -5.29
CA CYS A 196 -1.29 -10.38 -6.65
C CYS A 196 -1.89 -11.42 -7.59
N LYS A 197 -2.10 -12.66 -7.11
CA LYS A 197 -2.82 -13.70 -7.87
C LYS A 197 -4.20 -13.22 -8.32
N SER A 198 -4.95 -12.54 -7.44
CA SER A 198 -6.28 -12.00 -7.80
C SER A 198 -6.22 -10.92 -8.89
N LEU A 199 -5.08 -10.23 -9.03
CA LEU A 199 -4.83 -9.21 -10.03
C LEU A 199 -4.17 -9.75 -11.30
N LYS A 200 -3.79 -11.03 -11.33
CA LYS A 200 -3.02 -11.68 -12.40
C LYS A 200 -1.71 -10.93 -12.67
N ILE A 201 -0.98 -10.62 -11.60
CA ILE A 201 0.35 -10.01 -11.66
C ILE A 201 1.34 -10.88 -10.89
N ASP A 202 2.53 -11.05 -11.43
CA ASP A 202 3.60 -11.73 -10.72
C ASP A 202 4.18 -10.81 -9.65
N CYS A 203 4.67 -11.38 -8.56
CA CYS A 203 5.37 -10.58 -7.56
C CYS A 203 6.61 -11.27 -7.01
N CYS A 204 7.60 -10.45 -6.64
CA CYS A 204 8.77 -10.87 -5.88
C CYS A 204 8.92 -10.00 -4.63
N PHE A 205 9.74 -10.47 -3.69
CA PHE A 205 10.05 -9.74 -2.46
C PHE A 205 11.52 -9.35 -2.46
N VAL A 206 11.79 -8.11 -2.11
CA VAL A 206 13.15 -7.59 -1.99
C VAL A 206 13.42 -7.34 -0.51
N ASP A 207 14.42 -8.04 0.00
CA ASP A 207 14.96 -7.76 1.32
C ASP A 207 16.00 -6.66 1.22
N PHE A 208 15.71 -5.54 1.87
CA PHE A 208 16.68 -4.49 2.10
C PHE A 208 16.98 -4.47 3.60
N GLU A 209 18.22 -4.80 3.94
CA GLU A 209 18.69 -4.73 5.33
C GLU A 209 18.71 -3.28 5.81
N ASN A 210 18.22 -3.06 7.04
CA ASN A 210 18.38 -1.81 7.82
C ASN A 210 18.20 -0.49 7.05
N PHE A 211 17.11 -0.37 6.27
CA PHE A 211 16.79 0.87 5.56
C PHE A 211 16.60 2.10 6.46
N CYS A 212 16.12 1.93 7.69
CA CYS A 212 15.87 3.04 8.62
C CYS A 212 17.16 3.78 9.02
N ASN A 213 18.30 3.08 9.09
CA ASN A 213 19.58 3.69 9.47
C ASN A 213 20.06 4.69 8.39
N ASP A 214 19.59 4.55 7.16
CA ASP A 214 19.93 5.42 6.02
C ASP A 214 19.04 6.68 5.91
N PHE A 215 17.91 6.73 6.64
CA PHE A 215 17.02 7.90 6.68
C PHE A 215 17.46 8.96 7.69
N GLY A 216 18.45 8.66 8.53
CA GLY A 216 18.97 9.57 9.55
C GLY A 216 18.00 9.77 10.73
N GLU A 217 18.58 9.94 11.91
CA GLU A 217 17.92 10.61 13.04
C GLU A 217 17.45 12.02 12.68
#